data_AF-A0A430E176-F1
#
_entry.id   AF-A0A430E176-F1
#
_cell.length_a   1.000
_cell.length_b   1.000
_cell.length_c   1.000
_cell.angle_alpha   90.00
_cell.angle_beta   90.00
_cell.angle_gamma   90.00
#
_symmetry.space_group_name_H-M   'P 1'
#
loop_
_entity.id
_entity.type
_entity.pdbx_description
1 polymer ?
#
loop_
_entity_poly.entity_id
_entity_poly.type
_entity_poly.pdbx_seq_one_letter_code
_entity_poly.pdbx_strand_id
1 'polypeptide(L)'
;MVGPPKSLHDLHRVEAQVRVTCRSCRASELWELDALITEVRNNGGNTDWAAARWAVKCPQRCAAPRVTLLAVPFGKQRARRQAHRNTLINLALQILRDAAQRSSDEAVGTVEVRLALHVLRPFVGEQRLLTEFWKTAIIEPRHPWTSCLVPYRAIKQRLIDRGAQAGEANRP
;
A
#
# COMPACT_ATOMS: atom_id res chain seq x y z
N MET A 1 4.23 12.27 23.00
CA MET A 1 3.47 13.48 22.62
C MET A 1 2.20 13.46 23.47
N VAL A 2 2.11 14.10 24.63
CA VAL A 2 2.23 15.54 24.96
C VAL A 2 1.22 16.37 24.17
N GLY A 3 -0.03 16.38 24.65
CA GLY A 3 -1.10 17.32 24.28
C GLY A 3 -1.61 17.27 22.83
N PRO A 4 -2.81 17.85 22.57
CA PRO A 4 -3.19 18.17 21.20
C PRO A 4 -2.17 19.16 20.59
N PRO A 5 -1.90 19.08 19.27
CA PRO A 5 -1.04 20.05 18.59
C PRO A 5 -1.54 21.47 18.85
N LYS A 6 -0.63 22.44 18.97
CA LYS A 6 -1.03 23.85 19.11
C LYS A 6 -1.34 24.45 17.74
N SER A 7 -0.48 24.19 16.77
CA SER A 7 -0.62 24.66 15.39
C SER A 7 -0.58 23.51 14.38
N LEU A 8 -1.20 23.71 13.22
CA LEU A 8 -0.99 22.85 12.05
C LEU A 8 0.49 22.73 11.68
N HIS A 9 1.31 23.74 11.97
CA HIS A 9 2.73 23.71 11.63
C HIS A 9 3.53 22.73 12.51
N ASP A 10 3.06 22.45 13.74
CA ASP A 10 3.68 21.45 14.62
C ASP A 10 3.62 20.04 14.01
N LEU A 11 2.62 19.80 13.15
CA LEU A 11 2.42 18.51 12.48
C LEU A 11 3.47 18.22 11.41
N HIS A 12 4.20 19.23 10.91
CA HIS A 12 5.34 19.00 10.01
C HIS A 12 6.46 18.23 10.71
N ARG A 13 6.70 18.49 12.00
CA ARG A 13 7.79 17.85 12.77
C ARG A 13 7.63 16.34 12.87
N VAL A 14 6.40 15.84 12.75
CA VAL A 14 6.06 14.42 12.85
C VAL A 14 5.56 13.82 11.54
N GLU A 15 5.76 14.54 10.42
CA GLU A 15 5.30 14.16 9.09
C GLU A 15 3.84 13.64 9.09
N ALA A 16 2.99 14.31 9.86
CA ALA A 16 1.62 13.86 10.06
C ALA A 16 0.76 14.10 8.81
N GLN A 17 -0.14 13.15 8.55
CA GLN A 17 -1.32 13.38 7.73
C GLN A 17 -2.49 13.69 8.66
N VAL A 18 -3.55 14.31 8.15
CA VAL A 18 -4.71 14.65 8.98
C VAL A 18 -5.94 13.95 8.43
N ARG A 19 -6.58 13.13 9.27
CA ARG A 19 -7.89 12.58 8.95
C ARG A 19 -8.95 13.63 9.25
N VAL A 20 -9.62 14.08 8.19
CA VAL A 20 -10.75 14.99 8.23
C VAL A 20 -12.02 14.16 8.25
N THR A 21 -12.86 14.33 9.27
CA THR A 21 -14.13 13.59 9.37
C THR A 21 -15.27 14.53 9.62
N CYS A 22 -16.26 14.53 8.72
CA CYS A 22 -17.51 15.24 8.91
C CYS A 22 -18.43 14.40 9.81
N ARG A 23 -18.81 14.93 10.97
CA ARG A 23 -19.74 14.25 11.88
C ARG A 23 -21.17 14.18 11.33
N SER A 24 -21.53 15.08 10.42
CA SER A 24 -22.90 15.17 9.89
C SER A 24 -23.19 14.06 8.87
N CYS A 25 -22.33 13.89 7.86
CA CYS A 25 -22.49 12.85 6.83
C CYS A 25 -21.56 11.64 7.01
N ARG A 26 -20.76 11.61 8.08
CA ARG A 26 -19.75 10.57 8.40
C ARG A 26 -18.66 10.37 7.34
N ALA A 27 -18.59 11.23 6.31
CA ALA A 27 -17.52 11.20 5.33
C ALA A 27 -16.17 11.46 6.02
N SER A 28 -15.22 10.57 5.78
CA SER A 28 -13.86 10.69 6.28
C SER A 28 -12.86 10.60 5.13
N GLU A 29 -11.90 11.51 5.11
CA GLU A 29 -10.83 11.51 4.14
C GLU A 29 -9.50 11.81 4.82
N LEU A 30 -8.41 11.31 4.25
CA LEU A 30 -7.07 11.53 4.76
C LEU A 30 -6.38 12.58 3.91
N TRP A 31 -6.05 13.71 4.52
CA TRP A 31 -5.49 14.86 3.82
C TRP A 31 -4.01 15.00 4.12
N GLU A 32 -3.26 15.40 3.10
CA GLU A 32 -1.92 15.92 3.28
C GLU A 32 -1.97 17.24 4.07
N LEU A 33 -0.99 17.45 4.93
CA LEU A 33 -0.95 18.63 5.81
C LEU A 33 -0.96 19.94 5.00
N ASP A 34 -0.24 19.98 3.88
CA ASP A 34 -0.15 21.15 3.01
C ASP A 34 -1.51 21.48 2.35
N ALA A 35 -2.27 20.44 1.96
CA ALA A 35 -3.62 20.60 1.42
C ALA A 35 -4.59 21.13 2.48
N LEU A 36 -4.48 20.64 3.73
CA LEU A 36 -5.27 21.14 4.86
C LEU A 36 -4.95 22.60 5.18
N ILE A 37 -3.66 22.98 5.25
CA ILE A 37 -3.24 24.36 5.50
C ILE A 37 -3.78 25.29 4.40
N THR A 38 -3.69 24.85 3.14
CA THR A 38 -4.20 25.61 1.99
C THR A 38 -5.71 25.81 2.09
N GLU A 39 -6.49 24.77 2.39
CA GLU A 39 -7.95 24.87 2.55
C GLU A 39 -8.33 25.81 3.69
N VAL A 40 -7.66 25.70 4.84
CA VAL A 40 -7.90 26.58 6.00
C VAL A 40 -7.62 28.03 5.62
N ARG A 41 -6.51 28.32 4.94
CA ARG A 41 -6.17 29.68 4.48
C ARG A 41 -7.17 30.20 3.45
N ASN A 42 -7.58 29.38 2.48
CA ASN A 42 -8.56 29.75 1.45
C ASN A 42 -9.92 30.12 2.04
N ASN A 43 -10.29 29.51 3.17
CA ASN A 43 -11.53 29.80 3.88
C ASN A 43 -11.37 30.89 4.96
N GLY A 44 -10.24 31.62 4.98
CA GLY A 44 -9.97 32.71 5.93
C GLY A 44 -9.73 32.26 7.38
N GLY A 45 -9.44 30.97 7.58
CA GLY A 45 -9.22 30.39 8.91
C GLY A 45 -7.80 30.57 9.43
N ASN A 46 -7.65 30.45 10.75
CA ASN A 46 -6.36 30.41 11.43
C ASN A 46 -5.78 28.98 11.40
N THR A 47 -4.45 28.88 11.27
CA THR A 47 -3.68 27.63 11.35
C THR A 47 -3.56 27.03 12.75
N ASP A 48 -4.15 27.64 13.77
CA ASP A 48 -4.28 27.04 15.10
C ASP A 48 -5.12 25.77 15.06
N TRP A 49 -4.65 24.69 15.68
CA TRP A 49 -5.23 23.35 15.54
C TRP A 49 -6.71 23.30 15.94
N ALA A 50 -7.07 23.94 17.06
CA ALA A 50 -8.44 23.98 17.56
C ALA A 50 -9.38 24.84 16.69
N ALA A 51 -8.83 25.86 16.03
CA ALA A 51 -9.58 26.77 15.17
C ALA A 51 -9.75 26.23 13.75
N ALA A 52 -8.74 25.51 13.24
CA ALA A 52 -8.69 24.97 11.88
C ALA A 52 -9.94 24.15 11.52
N ARG A 53 -10.49 23.38 12.46
CA ARG A 53 -11.70 22.55 12.24
C ARG A 53 -12.92 23.35 11.76
N TRP A 54 -13.00 24.64 12.09
CA TRP A 54 -14.12 25.51 11.71
C TRP A 54 -13.97 26.06 10.30
N ALA A 55 -12.75 26.14 9.80
CA ALA A 55 -12.43 26.61 8.46
C ALA A 55 -12.37 25.47 7.42
N VAL A 56 -12.53 24.22 7.82
CA VAL A 56 -12.46 23.06 6.92
C VAL A 56 -13.86 22.68 6.46
N LYS A 57 -14.06 22.59 5.15
CA LYS A 57 -15.31 22.11 4.56
C LYS A 57 -15.42 20.59 4.67
N CYS A 58 -16.64 20.08 4.63
CA CYS A 58 -16.86 18.65 4.53
C CYS A 58 -16.29 18.13 3.19
N PRO A 59 -15.59 16.98 3.19
CA PRO A 59 -15.11 16.34 1.95
C PRO A 59 -16.22 16.12 0.90
N GLN A 60 -17.43 15.80 1.36
CA GLN A 60 -18.63 15.59 0.52
C GLN A 60 -19.53 16.83 0.42
N ARG A 61 -19.04 18.01 0.84
CA ARG A 61 -19.73 19.31 0.74
C ARG A 61 -21.18 19.31 1.26
N CYS A 62 -21.44 18.62 2.37
CA CYS A 62 -22.78 18.62 2.97
C CYS A 62 -23.16 20.01 3.53
N ALA A 63 -24.46 20.32 3.58
CA ALA A 63 -25.00 21.64 3.93
C ALA A 63 -24.65 22.14 5.35
N ALA A 64 -24.44 21.25 6.33
CA ALA A 64 -24.11 21.61 7.71
C ALA A 64 -22.89 20.82 8.23
N PRO A 65 -21.66 21.16 7.79
CA PRO A 65 -20.47 20.38 8.11
C PRO A 65 -20.04 20.59 9.56
N ARG A 66 -19.97 19.51 10.35
CA ARG A 66 -19.32 19.50 11.67
C ARG A 66 -18.03 18.70 11.57
N VAL A 67 -16.92 19.36 11.27
CA VAL A 67 -15.65 18.68 10.98
C VAL A 67 -14.86 18.40 12.26
N THR A 68 -14.24 17.23 12.28
CA THR A 68 -13.21 16.84 13.24
C THR A 68 -11.91 16.54 12.53
N LEU A 69 -10.81 16.93 13.17
CA LEU A 69 -9.46 16.71 12.69
C LEU A 69 -8.76 15.74 13.62
N LEU A 70 -8.15 14.70 13.07
CA LEU A 70 -7.32 13.75 13.80
C LEU A 70 -5.94 13.71 13.16
N ALA A 71 -4.92 14.10 13.92
CA ALA A 71 -3.53 13.98 13.48
C ALA A 71 -3.13 12.50 13.45
N VAL A 72 -2.63 12.06 12.29
CA VAL A 72 -2.07 10.72 12.08
C VAL A 72 -0.55 10.88 11.97
N PRO A 73 0.19 10.70 13.08
CA PRO A 73 1.64 10.89 13.08
C PRO A 73 2.32 9.87 12.17
N PHE A 74 3.40 10.31 11.50
CA PHE A 74 4.16 9.53 10.52
C PHE A 74 3.32 8.99 9.37
N GLY A 75 2.21 9.66 9.02
CA GLY A 75 1.32 9.27 7.93
C GLY A 75 2.08 9.17 6.60
N LYS A 76 2.87 10.20 6.26
CA LYS A 76 3.71 10.22 5.05
C LYS A 76 4.72 9.07 5.04
N GLN A 77 5.43 8.85 6.15
CA GLN A 77 6.42 7.77 6.24
C GLN A 77 5.78 6.38 6.14
N ARG A 78 4.61 6.16 6.78
CA ARG A 78 3.84 4.91 6.68
C ARG A 78 3.34 4.68 5.26
N ALA A 79 2.81 5.70 4.60
CA ALA A 79 2.38 5.63 3.21
C ALA A 79 3.55 5.31 2.26
N ARG A 80 4.70 5.96 2.43
CA ARG A 80 5.93 5.67 1.66
C ARG A 80 6.41 4.23 1.86
N ARG A 81 6.46 3.75 3.12
CA ARG A 81 6.84 2.35 3.42
C ARG A 81 5.86 1.36 2.79
N GLN A 82 4.56 1.66 2.83
CA GLN A 82 3.54 0.83 2.20
C GLN A 82 3.68 0.82 0.67
N ALA A 83 3.91 1.98 0.05
CA ALA A 83 4.15 2.10 -1.38
C ALA A 83 5.41 1.31 -1.80
N HIS A 84 6.52 1.49 -1.10
CA HIS A 84 7.75 0.74 -1.35
C HIS A 84 7.55 -0.78 -1.21
N ARG A 85 6.84 -1.21 -0.16
CA ARG A 85 6.47 -2.61 0.03
C ARG A 85 5.63 -3.15 -1.14
N ASN A 86 4.64 -2.39 -1.59
CA ASN A 86 3.82 -2.77 -2.74
C ASN A 86 4.66 -2.85 -4.03
N THR A 87 5.59 -1.92 -4.24
CA THR A 87 6.52 -1.96 -5.38
C THR A 87 7.36 -3.24 -5.36
N LEU A 88 7.96 -3.60 -4.23
CA LEU A 88 8.75 -4.84 -4.11
C LEU A 88 7.91 -6.09 -4.41
N ILE A 89 6.68 -6.16 -3.89
CA ILE A 89 5.76 -7.26 -4.17
C ILE A 89 5.45 -7.34 -5.66
N ASN A 90 5.14 -6.21 -6.30
CA ASN A 90 4.77 -6.18 -7.71
C ASN A 90 5.93 -6.55 -8.64
N LEU A 91 7.15 -6.07 -8.36
CA LEU A 91 8.35 -6.44 -9.12
C LEU A 91 8.66 -7.92 -8.97
N ALA A 92 8.59 -8.46 -7.75
CA ALA A 92 8.82 -9.88 -7.52
C ALA A 92 7.76 -10.74 -8.24
N LEU A 93 6.48 -10.35 -8.20
CA LEU A 93 5.42 -11.05 -8.94
C LEU A 93 5.62 -11.00 -10.45
N GLN A 94 6.10 -9.88 -10.99
CA GLN A 94 6.42 -9.76 -12.41
C GLN A 94 7.50 -10.76 -12.82
N ILE A 95 8.61 -10.84 -12.07
CA ILE A 95 9.68 -11.81 -12.32
C ILE A 95 9.13 -13.25 -12.30
N LEU A 96 8.30 -13.59 -11.30
CA LEU A 96 7.71 -14.93 -11.21
C LEU A 96 6.72 -15.22 -12.33
N ARG A 97 5.96 -14.23 -12.79
CA ARG A 97 5.02 -14.36 -13.92
C ARG A 97 5.77 -14.64 -15.22
N ASP A 98 6.80 -13.86 -15.49
CA ASP A 98 7.60 -13.97 -16.71
C ASP A 98 8.38 -15.30 -16.70
N ALA A 99 8.85 -15.76 -15.54
CA ALA A 99 9.41 -17.10 -15.36
C ALA A 99 8.34 -18.19 -15.56
N ALA A 100 7.13 -18.03 -15.03
CA ALA A 100 6.08 -19.01 -15.19
C ALA A 100 5.61 -19.17 -16.64
N GLN A 101 5.59 -18.08 -17.42
CA GLN A 101 5.27 -18.13 -18.84
C GLN A 101 6.32 -18.88 -19.66
N ARG A 102 7.61 -18.70 -19.37
CA ARG A 102 8.71 -19.41 -20.06
C ARG A 102 8.93 -20.84 -19.57
N SER A 103 8.34 -21.19 -18.43
CA SER A 103 8.64 -22.44 -17.72
C SER A 103 8.30 -23.73 -18.47
N SER A 104 7.47 -23.69 -19.53
CA SER A 104 7.21 -24.85 -20.38
C SER A 104 8.37 -25.20 -21.31
N ASP A 105 9.17 -24.19 -21.69
CA ASP A 105 10.13 -24.30 -22.78
C ASP A 105 11.56 -24.34 -22.26
N GLU A 106 11.82 -23.77 -21.08
CA GLU A 106 13.17 -23.66 -20.51
C GLU A 106 13.21 -23.77 -18.96
N ALA A 107 14.40 -24.07 -18.45
CA ALA A 107 14.69 -24.04 -17.01
C ALA A 107 14.62 -22.59 -16.49
N VAL A 108 13.84 -22.38 -15.43
CA VAL A 108 13.61 -21.04 -14.85
C VAL A 108 14.06 -20.96 -13.39
N GLY A 109 14.89 -21.91 -12.95
CA GLY A 109 15.55 -21.95 -11.65
C GLY A 109 16.68 -20.93 -11.52
N THR A 110 16.47 -19.69 -11.99
CA THR A 110 17.51 -18.66 -12.04
C THR A 110 17.66 -17.93 -10.70
N VAL A 111 18.74 -17.16 -10.55
CA VAL A 111 19.02 -16.37 -9.34
C VAL A 111 17.94 -15.32 -9.12
N GLU A 112 17.43 -14.70 -10.18
CA GLU A 112 16.37 -13.69 -10.13
C GLU A 112 15.08 -14.27 -9.54
N VAL A 113 14.70 -15.48 -9.95
CA VAL A 113 13.54 -16.19 -9.41
C VAL A 113 13.74 -16.50 -7.93
N ARG A 114 14.93 -16.97 -7.54
CA ARG A 114 15.25 -17.25 -6.13
C ARG A 114 15.20 -15.98 -5.28
N LEU A 115 15.70 -14.86 -5.77
CA LEU A 115 15.64 -13.56 -5.10
C LEU A 115 14.19 -13.06 -4.99
N ALA A 116 13.39 -13.17 -6.05
CA ALA A 116 11.98 -12.79 -6.03
C ALA A 116 11.19 -13.59 -4.97
N LEU A 117 11.40 -14.90 -4.88
CA LEU A 117 10.80 -15.73 -3.84
C LEU A 117 11.24 -15.32 -2.43
N HIS A 118 12.52 -14.96 -2.26
CA HIS A 118 13.04 -14.48 -0.98
C HIS A 118 12.38 -13.15 -0.55
N VAL A 119 12.23 -12.21 -1.49
CA VAL A 119 11.53 -10.93 -1.25
C VAL A 119 10.07 -11.15 -0.85
N LEU A 120 9.39 -12.16 -1.43
CA LEU A 120 7.99 -12.46 -1.12
C LEU A 120 7.77 -13.20 0.21
N ARG A 121 8.81 -13.82 0.78
CA ARG A 121 8.75 -14.58 2.04
C ARG A 121 8.02 -13.88 3.18
N PRO A 122 8.34 -12.62 3.57
CA PRO A 122 7.64 -11.92 4.65
C PRO A 122 6.18 -11.58 4.31
N PHE A 123 5.79 -11.57 3.04
CA PHE A 123 4.46 -11.12 2.61
C PHE A 123 3.47 -12.27 2.42
N VAL A 124 3.92 -13.39 1.86
CA VAL A 124 3.11 -14.60 1.70
C VAL A 124 2.90 -15.25 3.07
N GLY A 125 3.97 -15.37 3.87
CA GLY A 125 3.98 -16.01 5.17
C GLY A 125 3.78 -17.53 5.16
N GLU A 126 3.59 -18.13 3.98
CA GLU A 126 3.47 -19.57 3.79
C GLU A 126 4.63 -20.08 2.92
N GLN A 127 5.65 -20.62 3.59
CA GLN A 127 6.90 -21.05 2.95
C GLN A 127 6.68 -22.22 1.97
N ARG A 128 5.62 -23.01 2.15
CA ARG A 128 5.25 -24.12 1.28
C ARG A 128 5.04 -23.64 -0.16
N LEU A 129 4.25 -22.58 -0.36
CA LEU A 129 3.96 -22.04 -1.70
C LEU A 129 5.22 -21.59 -2.44
N LEU A 130 6.14 -20.93 -1.73
CA LEU A 130 7.41 -20.48 -2.31
C LEU A 130 8.33 -21.65 -2.66
N THR A 131 8.31 -22.68 -1.82
CA THR A 131 9.10 -23.90 -2.03
C THR A 131 8.56 -24.72 -3.19
N GLU A 132 7.24 -24.83 -3.32
CA GLU A 132 6.57 -25.50 -4.44
C GLU A 132 6.92 -24.81 -5.76
N PHE A 133 6.87 -23.48 -5.83
CA PHE A 133 7.34 -22.74 -7.02
C PHE A 133 8.79 -23.09 -7.36
N TRP A 134 9.70 -23.00 -6.37
CA TRP A 134 11.12 -23.28 -6.60
C TRP A 134 11.36 -24.71 -7.08
N LYS A 135 10.68 -25.68 -6.46
CA LYS A 135 10.77 -27.09 -6.87
C LYS A 135 10.36 -27.29 -8.31
N THR A 136 9.28 -26.65 -8.78
CA THR A 136 8.87 -26.72 -10.19
C THR A 136 9.85 -26.00 -11.12
N ALA A 137 10.44 -24.89 -10.66
CA ALA A 137 11.35 -24.08 -11.46
C ALA A 137 12.68 -24.76 -11.80
N ILE A 138 13.16 -25.66 -10.94
CA ILE A 138 14.44 -26.38 -11.08
C ILE A 138 14.33 -27.76 -11.76
N ILE A 139 13.13 -28.17 -12.20
CA ILE A 139 12.97 -29.48 -12.84
C ILE A 139 13.68 -29.49 -14.19
N GLU A 140 14.59 -30.46 -14.34
CA GLU A 140 15.27 -30.80 -15.60
C GLU A 140 15.29 -32.33 -15.77
N PRO A 141 15.08 -32.87 -16.99
CA PRO A 141 14.68 -32.16 -18.21
C PRO A 141 13.25 -31.59 -18.10
N ARG A 142 12.97 -30.53 -18.87
CA ARG A 142 11.64 -29.91 -18.89
C ARG A 142 10.64 -30.76 -19.66
N HIS A 143 9.47 -30.94 -19.08
CA HIS A 143 8.32 -31.55 -19.74
C HIS A 143 7.22 -30.51 -20.01
N PRO A 144 6.44 -30.64 -21.09
CA PRO A 144 5.38 -29.68 -21.43
C PRO A 144 4.32 -29.48 -20.34
N TRP A 145 4.12 -30.48 -19.47
CA TRP A 145 3.17 -30.41 -18.35
C TRP A 145 3.77 -29.82 -17.06
N THR A 146 5.09 -29.61 -17.00
CA THR A 146 5.76 -28.96 -15.85
C THR A 146 5.75 -27.45 -16.00
N SER A 147 4.63 -26.82 -15.58
CA SER A 147 4.48 -25.36 -15.58
C SER A 147 4.50 -24.76 -14.18
N CYS A 148 5.21 -23.64 -14.02
CA CYS A 148 5.21 -22.86 -12.80
C CYS A 148 3.95 -21.96 -12.66
N LEU A 149 3.00 -22.00 -13.60
CA LEU A 149 1.79 -21.18 -13.57
C LEU A 149 0.87 -21.49 -12.37
N VAL A 150 0.75 -22.77 -12.00
CA VAL A 150 -0.07 -23.18 -10.85
C VAL A 150 0.49 -22.63 -9.53
N PRO A 151 1.77 -22.88 -9.17
CA PRO A 151 2.33 -22.31 -7.94
C PRO A 151 2.39 -20.78 -7.98
N TYR A 152 2.59 -20.16 -9.15
CA TYR A 152 2.49 -18.71 -9.32
C TYR A 152 1.11 -18.18 -8.91
N ARG A 153 0.02 -18.77 -9.44
CA ARG A 153 -1.36 -18.36 -9.14
C ARG A 153 -1.66 -18.51 -7.64
N ALA A 154 -1.18 -19.57 -7.00
CA ALA A 154 -1.36 -19.78 -5.57
C ALA A 154 -0.65 -18.70 -4.72
N ILE A 155 0.59 -18.34 -5.06
CA ILE A 155 1.33 -17.24 -4.40
C ILE A 155 0.58 -15.91 -4.57
N LYS A 156 0.15 -15.61 -5.80
CA LYS A 156 -0.59 -14.38 -6.11
C LYS A 156 -1.90 -14.29 -5.34
N GLN A 157 -2.70 -15.37 -5.33
CA GLN A 157 -3.95 -15.41 -4.57
C GLN A 157 -3.71 -15.19 -3.08
N ARG A 158 -2.70 -15.85 -2.52
CA ARG A 158 -2.37 -15.71 -1.10
C ARG A 158 -1.99 -14.27 -0.73
N LEU A 159 -1.29 -13.55 -1.61
CA LEU A 159 -0.96 -12.15 -1.41
C LEU A 159 -2.20 -11.26 -1.44
N ILE A 160 -3.15 -11.52 -2.35
CA ILE A 160 -4.43 -10.82 -2.44
C ILE A 160 -5.25 -11.04 -1.16
N ASP A 161 -5.35 -12.28 -0.69
CA ASP A 161 -6.10 -12.63 0.54
C ASP A 161 -5.54 -11.92 1.78
N ARG A 162 -4.23 -11.58 1.76
CA ARG A 162 -3.56 -10.81 2.83
C ARG A 162 -3.61 -9.30 2.63
N GLY A 163 -4.36 -8.82 1.63
CA GLY A 163 -4.57 -7.40 1.36
C GLY A 163 -3.41 -6.71 0.63
N ALA A 164 -2.54 -7.46 -0.05
CA ALA A 164 -1.53 -6.86 -0.92
C ALA A 164 -2.20 -6.27 -2.16
N GLN A 165 -1.84 -5.04 -2.52
CA GLN A 165 -2.30 -4.42 -3.77
C GLN A 165 -1.45 -4.95 -4.93
N ALA A 166 -1.91 -6.02 -5.57
CA ALA A 166 -1.37 -6.46 -6.85
C ALA A 166 -1.71 -5.40 -7.91
N GLY A 167 -0.69 -4.89 -8.61
CA GLY A 167 -0.87 -3.91 -9.70
C GLY A 167 -1.74 -4.47 -10.84
N GLU A 168 -2.23 -3.60 -11.73
CA GLU A 168 -3.15 -3.99 -12.82
C GLU A 168 -2.58 -5.07 -13.74
N ALA A 169 -1.27 -5.03 -14.05
CA ALA A 169 -0.57 -6.08 -14.79
C ALA A 169 -0.62 -7.46 -14.09
N ASN A 170 -0.91 -7.47 -12.80
CA ASN A 170 -1.00 -8.65 -11.94
C ASN A 170 -2.44 -8.90 -11.46
N ARG A 171 -3.49 -8.32 -12.06
CA ARG A 171 -4.89 -8.72 -11.80
C ARG A 171 -5.25 -10.02 -12.56
N PRO A 172 -6.26 -10.78 -12.11
CA PRO A 172 -6.69 -12.01 -12.81
C PRO A 172 -7.11 -11.72 -14.25
#